data_AF-A0A142YES8-F1
#
_entry.id   AF-A0A142YES8-F1
#
_cell.length_a   1.000
_cell.length_b   1.000
_cell.length_c   1.000
_cell.angle_alpha   90.00
_cell.angle_beta   90.00
_cell.angle_gamma   90.00
#
_symmetry.space_group_name_H-M   'P 1'
#
loop_
_entity.id
_entity.type
_entity.pdbx_description
1 polymer ?
#
loop_
_entity_poly.entity_id
_entity_poly.type
_entity_poly.pdbx_seq_one_letter_code
_entity_poly.pdbx_strand_id
1 'polypeptide(L)'
;MSNEPDDVRREMIALLGRIVGSGPLPADLQRTALEMYASLAGPPPEPTADLSTDEIPTADTAALFPEVLDGGAAAAASVAAPAAVGSRRLVYVHGICRHDRGYSDPWWAALQPFVPTAFGPGTRGETRLEVLWSDIVNQASGSLRGAVFGAASADALPDPVARRERARAAAAEEIKETLRDRADQQTMAAAAAQADGLAGAAGAGLLGAGAAAAAPAGAGLAGAEMAGLISIPGASCIDDFSIYLVDDAVRKAIVDRFLAVVRPELAAGRGLDVIAHSWGTVVAYEGLRQLEDDGLRTPLVRNFFTVGAALSIGAVKLRLRPANKDGRKPANVRNWVNLDARGDVVGGPLKGRPYAVDADFVNLAPSGCGSFLGLVNPQCSHSSYFRPANATVNRDVFARFIN
;
A
#
# COMPACT_ATOMS: atom_id res chain seq x y z
N MET A 1 33.59 -13.56 -24.09
CA MET A 1 33.01 -12.40 -23.40
C MET A 1 32.06 -11.75 -24.39
N SER A 2 30.77 -12.09 -24.28
CA SER A 2 29.69 -11.58 -25.12
C SER A 2 29.38 -10.13 -24.75
N ASN A 3 29.14 -9.27 -25.74
CA ASN A 3 28.72 -7.88 -25.55
C ASN A 3 27.28 -7.85 -25.00
N GLU A 4 27.16 -8.00 -23.68
CA GLU A 4 25.92 -7.91 -22.89
C GLU A 4 25.03 -6.69 -23.23
N PRO A 5 25.56 -5.50 -23.59
CA PRO A 5 24.72 -4.35 -23.95
C PRO A 5 23.97 -4.51 -25.30
N ASP A 6 24.55 -5.24 -26.26
CA ASP A 6 23.98 -5.37 -27.60
C ASP A 6 22.89 -6.45 -27.70
N ASP A 7 22.92 -7.42 -26.79
CA ASP A 7 21.88 -8.45 -26.65
C ASP A 7 20.64 -7.88 -25.96
N VAL A 8 20.81 -7.12 -24.88
CA VAL A 8 19.71 -6.41 -24.19
C VAL A 8 19.03 -5.39 -25.11
N ARG A 9 19.82 -4.65 -25.91
CA ARG A 9 19.29 -3.71 -26.90
C ARG A 9 18.46 -4.42 -27.98
N ARG A 10 18.90 -5.60 -28.44
CA ARG A 10 18.17 -6.39 -29.45
C ARG A 10 16.89 -6.99 -28.90
N GLU A 11 16.90 -7.52 -27.68
CA GLU A 11 15.68 -8.03 -27.04
C GLU A 11 14.65 -6.93 -26.81
N MET A 12 15.09 -5.72 -26.43
CA MET A 12 14.20 -4.59 -26.21
C MET A 12 13.56 -4.08 -27.51
N ILE A 13 14.33 -3.95 -28.59
CA ILE A 13 13.80 -3.61 -29.92
C ILE A 13 12.80 -4.69 -30.39
N ALA A 14 13.10 -5.96 -30.13
CA ALA A 14 12.20 -7.07 -30.45
C ALA A 14 10.94 -7.12 -29.59
N LEU A 15 10.98 -6.59 -28.36
CA LEU A 15 9.81 -6.46 -27.49
C LEU A 15 8.91 -5.30 -27.94
N LEU A 16 9.50 -4.14 -28.24
CA LEU A 16 8.77 -2.97 -28.75
C LEU A 16 8.12 -3.26 -30.11
N GLY A 17 8.81 -4.00 -31.00
CA GLY A 17 8.25 -4.45 -32.27
C GLY A 17 7.04 -5.41 -32.13
N ARG A 18 6.88 -6.09 -31.00
CA ARG A 18 5.69 -6.91 -30.72
C ARG A 18 4.49 -6.09 -30.24
N ILE A 19 4.74 -4.93 -29.62
CA ILE A 19 3.71 -4.06 -29.06
C ILE A 19 3.14 -3.13 -30.14
N VAL A 20 4.00 -2.60 -31.02
CA VAL A 20 3.64 -1.55 -31.98
C VAL A 20 3.26 -2.10 -33.38
N GLY A 21 3.35 -3.42 -33.57
CA GLY A 21 3.11 -4.10 -34.85
C GLY A 21 4.36 -4.18 -35.73
N SER A 22 4.28 -4.95 -36.81
CA SER A 22 5.43 -5.38 -37.65
C SER A 22 6.09 -4.29 -38.52
N GLY A 23 5.91 -3.01 -38.20
CA GLY A 23 6.58 -1.89 -38.86
C GLY A 23 7.83 -1.41 -38.10
N PRO A 24 8.85 -0.87 -38.77
CA PRO A 24 9.95 -0.21 -38.09
C PRO A 24 9.43 1.00 -37.29
N LEU A 25 9.81 1.09 -36.02
CA LEU A 25 9.47 2.23 -35.18
C LEU A 25 10.01 3.52 -35.82
N PRO A 26 9.20 4.59 -35.92
CA PRO A 26 9.67 5.92 -36.26
C PRO A 26 10.88 6.34 -35.39
N ALA A 27 11.86 7.03 -35.98
CA ALA A 27 13.14 7.33 -35.33
C ALA A 27 13.01 8.22 -34.07
N ASP A 28 11.95 9.01 -34.01
CA ASP A 28 11.53 9.80 -32.85
C ASP A 28 11.03 8.92 -31.70
N LEU A 29 10.22 7.90 -31.98
CA LEU A 29 9.78 6.93 -30.97
C LEU A 29 10.94 6.08 -30.41
N GLN A 30 11.88 5.68 -31.28
CA GLN A 30 13.09 4.98 -30.83
C GLN A 30 13.92 5.86 -29.88
N ARG A 31 14.02 7.17 -30.16
CA ARG A 31 14.73 8.13 -29.32
C ARG A 31 14.05 8.31 -27.97
N THR A 32 12.74 8.53 -27.95
CA THR A 32 11.96 8.69 -26.72
C THR A 32 12.04 7.46 -25.82
N ALA A 33 11.93 6.25 -26.39
CA ALA A 33 12.07 5.00 -25.63
C ALA A 33 13.46 4.85 -25.00
N LEU A 34 14.52 5.25 -25.71
CA LEU A 34 15.89 5.23 -25.19
C LEU A 34 16.12 6.29 -24.10
N GLU A 35 15.53 7.48 -24.24
CA GLU A 35 15.60 8.55 -23.22
C GLU A 35 14.87 8.16 -21.93
N MET A 36 13.68 7.53 -22.06
CA MET A 36 12.95 7.00 -20.91
C MET A 36 13.73 5.88 -20.20
N TYR A 37 14.35 4.98 -20.96
CA TYR A 37 15.19 3.93 -20.39
C TYR A 37 16.42 4.50 -19.67
N ALA A 38 17.11 5.48 -20.26
CA ALA A 38 18.27 6.12 -19.63
C ALA A 38 17.91 6.83 -18.32
N SER A 39 16.70 7.39 -18.22
CA SER A 39 16.15 7.97 -16.98
C SER A 39 15.87 6.92 -15.90
N LEU A 40 15.39 5.73 -16.29
CA LEU A 40 15.07 4.63 -15.38
C LEU A 40 16.29 3.80 -14.96
N ALA A 41 17.29 3.69 -15.84
CA ALA A 41 18.51 2.90 -15.65
C ALA A 41 19.70 3.74 -15.14
N GLY A 42 19.47 4.99 -14.75
CA GLY A 42 20.49 5.82 -14.12
C GLY A 42 21.12 5.12 -12.92
N PRO A 43 22.41 5.38 -12.62
CA PRO A 43 23.07 4.76 -11.47
C PRO A 43 22.26 5.05 -10.20
N PRO A 44 22.22 4.11 -9.23
CA PRO A 44 21.61 4.37 -7.94
C PRO A 44 22.23 5.66 -7.37
N PRO A 45 21.42 6.54 -6.73
CA PRO A 45 21.97 7.76 -6.15
C PRO A 45 23.10 7.37 -5.20
N GLU A 46 24.28 7.94 -5.42
CA GLU A 46 25.38 7.75 -4.47
C GLU A 46 24.90 8.21 -3.08
N PRO A 47 25.28 7.50 -2.01
CA PRO A 47 24.95 7.93 -0.67
C PRO A 47 25.62 9.30 -0.43
N THR A 48 24.81 10.36 -0.44
CA THR A 48 25.27 11.70 -0.11
C THR A 48 25.64 11.71 1.37
N ALA A 49 26.92 11.51 1.64
CA ALA A 49 27.53 11.71 2.93
C ALA A 49 27.73 13.21 3.17
N ASP A 50 26.64 13.96 3.39
CA ASP A 50 26.63 15.16 4.23
C ASP A 50 25.18 15.62 4.41
N LEU A 51 24.68 15.55 5.64
CA LEU A 51 23.50 16.32 6.06
C LEU A 51 23.99 17.22 7.18
N SER A 52 24.49 18.39 6.80
CA SER A 52 24.55 19.53 7.71
C SER A 52 23.13 19.87 8.14
N THR A 53 22.98 20.13 9.43
CA THR A 53 21.74 20.53 10.08
C THR A 53 21.43 21.99 9.75
N ASP A 54 21.01 22.27 8.52
CA ASP A 54 20.45 23.58 8.17
C ASP A 54 18.92 23.51 8.05
N GLU A 55 18.31 24.59 8.54
CA GLU A 55 16.93 24.72 8.98
C GLU A 55 15.87 24.20 7.99
N ILE A 56 15.02 23.29 8.45
CA ILE A 56 13.78 22.93 7.76
C ILE A 56 12.81 24.10 7.92
N PRO A 57 12.35 24.75 6.83
CA PRO A 57 11.35 25.80 6.93
C PRO A 57 10.04 25.21 7.45
N THR A 58 9.54 25.74 8.57
CA THR A 58 8.22 25.43 9.11
C THR A 58 7.15 26.01 8.18
N ALA A 59 6.74 25.24 7.17
CA ALA A 59 5.53 25.57 6.43
C ALA A 59 4.31 25.43 7.36
N ASP A 60 3.48 26.46 7.37
CA ASP A 60 2.26 26.57 8.17
C ASP A 60 1.23 25.51 7.72
N THR A 61 1.22 24.36 8.40
CA THR A 61 0.37 23.21 8.08
C THR A 61 -1.08 23.35 8.56
N ALA A 62 -1.45 24.46 9.18
CA ALA A 62 -2.81 24.69 9.65
C ALA A 62 -3.85 24.81 8.51
N ALA A 63 -3.42 25.04 7.26
CA ALA A 63 -4.31 25.29 6.13
C ALA A 63 -4.69 24.06 5.28
N LEU A 64 -4.11 22.87 5.52
CA LEU A 64 -4.30 21.71 4.63
C LEU A 64 -5.53 20.83 4.93
N PHE A 65 -6.32 21.13 5.97
CA PHE A 65 -7.51 20.33 6.31
C PHE A 65 -8.71 21.15 6.81
N PRO A 66 -9.32 22.05 6.02
CA PRO A 66 -10.43 22.87 6.52
C PRO A 66 -11.78 22.13 6.64
N GLU A 67 -11.99 20.99 5.95
CA GLU A 67 -13.36 20.43 5.78
C GLU A 67 -13.47 18.89 5.86
N VAL A 68 -12.98 18.25 6.93
CA VAL A 68 -13.29 16.81 7.19
C VAL A 68 -14.04 16.58 8.52
N LEU A 69 -14.49 17.64 9.20
CA LEU A 69 -15.16 17.53 10.51
C LEU A 69 -16.58 18.12 10.59
N ASP A 70 -17.23 18.44 9.47
CA ASP A 70 -18.67 18.77 9.50
C ASP A 70 -19.52 17.51 9.27
N GLY A 71 -19.98 16.90 10.36
CA GLY A 71 -20.98 15.84 10.29
C GLY A 71 -20.99 14.87 11.46
N GLY A 72 -21.22 15.36 12.67
CA GLY A 72 -21.59 14.52 13.81
C GLY A 72 -20.81 14.88 15.06
N ALA A 73 -21.52 15.26 16.12
CA ALA A 73 -20.97 15.59 17.43
C ALA A 73 -20.09 14.44 17.96
N ALA A 74 -18.79 14.52 17.66
CA ALA A 74 -17.78 13.73 18.33
C ALA A 74 -17.76 14.23 19.78
N ALA A 75 -18.29 13.41 20.69
CA ALA A 75 -18.11 13.61 22.12
C ALA A 75 -16.62 13.91 22.37
N ALA A 76 -16.34 15.08 22.94
CA ALA A 76 -14.98 15.53 23.24
C ALA A 76 -14.23 14.38 23.93
N ALA A 77 -13.31 13.75 23.20
CA ALA A 77 -12.49 12.68 23.73
C ALA A 77 -11.70 13.28 24.88
N SER A 78 -12.02 12.85 26.11
CA SER A 78 -11.22 13.15 27.28
C SER A 78 -9.76 12.83 26.96
N VAL A 79 -8.93 13.88 26.99
CA VAL A 79 -7.47 13.74 26.86
C VAL A 79 -7.01 12.96 28.09
N ALA A 80 -6.90 11.64 27.93
CA ALA A 80 -6.40 10.76 28.96
C ALA A 80 -4.98 11.22 29.35
N ALA A 81 -4.70 11.23 30.66
CA ALA A 81 -3.37 11.56 31.17
C ALA A 81 -2.28 10.76 30.44
N PRO A 82 -1.10 11.35 30.20
CA PRO A 82 -0.01 10.68 29.51
C PRO A 82 0.33 9.39 30.26
N ALA A 83 0.07 8.25 29.62
CA ALA A 83 0.42 6.96 30.17
C ALA A 83 1.95 6.88 30.31
N ALA A 84 2.43 6.35 31.43
CA ALA A 84 3.87 6.22 31.68
C ALA A 84 4.56 5.48 30.52
N VAL A 85 5.72 6.00 30.10
CA VAL A 85 6.60 5.36 29.10
C VAL A 85 6.81 3.90 29.50
N GLY A 86 6.51 2.97 28.60
CA GLY A 86 6.59 1.53 28.85
C GLY A 86 5.26 0.79 29.04
N SER A 87 4.15 1.50 29.22
CA SER A 87 2.80 0.91 29.26
C SER A 87 2.16 0.67 27.88
N ARG A 88 2.80 1.18 26.82
CA ARG A 88 2.32 1.09 25.43
C ARG A 88 3.25 0.26 24.57
N ARG A 89 2.70 -0.33 23.51
CA ARG A 89 3.45 -1.03 22.45
C ARG A 89 3.00 -0.55 21.10
N LEU A 90 3.97 -0.38 20.20
CA LEU A 90 3.72 -0.19 18.78
C LEU A 90 3.85 -1.53 18.06
N VAL A 91 2.82 -1.97 17.35
CA VAL A 91 2.80 -3.24 16.61
C VAL A 91 2.74 -2.93 15.12
N TYR A 92 3.77 -3.36 14.39
CA TYR A 92 3.78 -3.29 12.94
C TYR A 92 3.30 -4.62 12.33
N VAL A 93 2.32 -4.54 11.43
CA VAL A 93 1.78 -5.70 10.70
C VAL A 93 2.04 -5.52 9.22
N HIS A 94 2.88 -6.38 8.67
CA HIS A 94 3.38 -6.24 7.30
C HIS A 94 2.49 -6.92 6.27
N GLY A 95 2.67 -6.57 4.99
CA GLY A 95 2.02 -7.22 3.86
C GLY A 95 2.60 -8.59 3.52
N ILE A 96 2.21 -9.13 2.36
CA ILE A 96 2.47 -10.53 2.00
C ILE A 96 3.79 -10.82 1.29
N CYS A 97 4.53 -9.79 0.84
CA CYS A 97 5.84 -10.05 0.28
C CYS A 97 6.80 -10.62 1.33
N ARG A 98 7.87 -11.28 0.88
CA ARG A 98 8.89 -11.79 1.80
C ARG A 98 9.44 -10.62 2.61
N HIS A 99 9.33 -10.73 3.93
CA HIS A 99 9.81 -9.73 4.86
C HIS A 99 10.69 -10.44 5.88
N ASP A 100 11.95 -10.04 5.94
CA ASP A 100 12.87 -10.54 6.95
C ASP A 100 12.69 -9.75 8.26
N ARG A 101 13.23 -10.29 9.36
CA ARG A 101 13.18 -9.63 10.67
C ARG A 101 13.77 -8.23 10.60
N GLY A 102 13.07 -7.24 11.15
CA GLY A 102 13.49 -5.84 11.12
C GLY A 102 13.03 -5.06 9.90
N TYR A 103 12.13 -5.62 9.10
CA TYR A 103 11.50 -4.92 7.98
C TYR A 103 10.79 -3.60 8.41
N SER A 104 10.33 -3.52 9.67
CA SER A 104 9.77 -2.31 10.28
C SER A 104 10.80 -1.25 10.70
N ASP A 105 12.11 -1.49 10.58
CA ASP A 105 13.15 -0.53 11.01
C ASP A 105 13.07 0.81 10.28
N PRO A 106 12.95 0.86 8.93
CA PRO A 106 12.76 2.13 8.23
C PRO A 106 11.47 2.84 8.63
N TRP A 107 10.41 2.09 8.97
CA TRP A 107 9.12 2.67 9.38
C TRP A 107 9.23 3.33 10.74
N TRP A 108 9.95 2.69 11.67
CA TRP A 108 10.25 3.28 12.96
C TRP A 108 11.15 4.51 12.82
N ALA A 109 12.19 4.46 11.99
CA ALA A 109 13.07 5.60 11.76
C ALA A 109 12.32 6.84 11.22
N ALA A 110 11.29 6.64 10.38
CA ALA A 110 10.45 7.73 9.89
C ALA A 110 9.50 8.30 10.96
N LEU A 111 8.98 7.45 11.86
CA LEU A 111 8.00 7.85 12.87
C LEU A 111 8.64 8.41 14.16
N GLN A 112 9.75 7.82 14.60
CA GLN A 112 10.39 8.06 15.90
C GLN A 112 10.63 9.55 16.22
N PRO A 113 11.07 10.40 15.27
CA PRO A 113 11.29 11.82 15.55
C PRO A 113 10.03 12.56 16.02
N PHE A 114 8.84 12.03 15.70
CA PHE A 114 7.55 12.67 16.00
C PHE A 114 6.84 12.06 17.22
N VAL A 115 7.35 10.93 17.76
CA VAL A 115 6.78 10.25 18.93
C VAL A 115 7.84 9.94 20.01
N PRO A 116 8.69 10.92 20.39
CA PRO A 116 9.90 10.66 21.18
C PRO A 116 9.63 10.07 22.57
N THR A 117 8.44 10.31 23.12
CA THR A 117 8.06 9.88 24.47
C THR A 117 7.13 8.66 24.49
N ALA A 118 6.37 8.41 23.42
CA ALA A 118 5.31 7.39 23.44
C ALA A 118 5.85 5.95 23.59
N PHE A 119 7.02 5.67 22.99
CA PHE A 119 7.60 4.33 22.94
C PHE A 119 9.09 4.27 23.36
N GLY A 120 9.59 5.34 24.00
CA GLY A 120 11.00 5.45 24.38
C GLY A 120 11.93 5.27 23.17
N PRO A 121 13.03 4.50 23.29
CA PRO A 121 13.94 4.23 22.17
C PRO A 121 13.31 3.43 21.00
N GLY A 122 12.15 2.78 21.19
CA GLY A 122 11.52 1.94 20.18
C GLY A 122 12.25 0.62 19.90
N THR A 123 12.92 0.05 20.92
CA THR A 123 13.65 -1.21 20.81
C THR A 123 12.70 -2.33 20.36
N ARG A 124 13.08 -3.01 19.27
CA ARG A 124 12.31 -4.11 18.69
C ARG A 124 12.29 -5.30 19.65
N GLY A 125 11.11 -5.81 19.96
CA GLY A 125 10.85 -6.85 20.96
C GLY A 125 10.50 -6.31 22.34
N GLU A 126 10.72 -5.01 22.60
CA GLU A 126 10.40 -4.38 23.88
C GLU A 126 9.21 -3.43 23.74
N THR A 127 9.40 -2.25 23.14
CA THR A 127 8.33 -1.25 22.95
C THR A 127 7.78 -1.24 21.53
N ARG A 128 8.49 -1.86 20.59
CA ARG A 128 8.10 -2.06 19.20
C ARG A 128 8.04 -3.54 18.87
N LEU A 129 6.94 -4.00 18.30
CA LEU A 129 6.69 -5.39 17.94
C LEU A 129 6.43 -5.52 16.45
N GLU A 130 6.72 -6.70 15.91
CA GLU A 130 6.69 -6.96 14.48
C GLU A 130 5.91 -8.25 14.21
N VAL A 131 4.94 -8.19 13.30
CA VAL A 131 4.17 -9.34 12.85
C VAL A 131 4.55 -9.66 11.41
N LEU A 132 5.44 -10.64 11.27
CA LEU A 132 5.86 -11.24 10.00
C LEU A 132 5.19 -12.60 9.85
N TRP A 133 4.55 -12.80 8.70
CA TRP A 133 3.72 -13.98 8.42
C TRP A 133 3.86 -14.50 6.98
N SER A 134 4.64 -13.82 6.13
CA SER A 134 4.87 -14.23 4.74
C SER A 134 5.59 -15.58 4.64
N ASP A 135 6.34 -15.98 5.67
CA ASP A 135 6.92 -17.32 5.81
C ASP A 135 5.86 -18.43 5.72
N ILE A 136 4.70 -18.23 6.35
CA ILE A 136 3.61 -19.21 6.37
C ILE A 136 3.03 -19.41 4.96
N VAL A 137 2.82 -18.33 4.22
CA VAL A 137 2.30 -18.42 2.85
C VAL A 137 3.35 -19.00 1.92
N ASN A 138 4.61 -18.59 2.03
CA ASN A 138 5.68 -19.12 1.19
C ASN A 138 5.85 -20.63 1.36
N GLN A 139 5.74 -21.14 2.59
CA GLN A 139 5.76 -22.58 2.87
C GLN A 139 4.54 -23.29 2.27
N ALA A 140 3.35 -22.70 2.37
CA ALA A 140 2.13 -23.25 1.77
C ALA A 140 2.21 -23.28 0.23
N SER A 141 2.67 -22.17 -0.39
CA SER A 141 2.96 -22.06 -1.82
C SER A 141 3.95 -23.12 -2.29
N GLY A 142 5.04 -23.33 -1.55
CA GLY A 142 6.05 -24.34 -1.86
C GLY A 142 5.50 -25.77 -1.80
N SER A 143 4.77 -26.09 -0.74
CA SER A 143 4.14 -27.41 -0.55
C SER A 143 3.15 -27.72 -1.67
N LEU A 144 2.35 -26.73 -2.03
CA LEU A 144 1.35 -26.84 -3.07
C LEU A 144 1.97 -27.01 -4.47
N ARG A 145 3.00 -26.21 -4.80
CA ARG A 145 3.78 -26.40 -6.03
C ARG A 145 4.42 -27.78 -6.09
N GLY A 146 4.97 -28.27 -4.98
CA GLY A 146 5.53 -29.63 -4.91
C GLY A 146 4.52 -30.72 -5.23
N ALA A 147 3.28 -30.58 -4.74
CA ALA A 147 2.19 -31.50 -5.06
C ALA A 147 1.80 -31.44 -6.55
N VAL A 148 1.78 -30.25 -7.15
CA VAL A 148 1.47 -30.05 -8.57
C VAL A 148 2.56 -30.63 -9.47
N PHE A 149 3.85 -30.38 -9.18
CA PHE A 149 4.96 -30.92 -9.97
C PHE A 149 5.09 -32.44 -9.85
N GLY A 150 4.66 -33.04 -8.73
CA GLY A 150 4.61 -34.48 -8.57
C GLY A 150 3.47 -35.16 -9.34
N ALA A 151 2.48 -34.41 -9.81
CA ALA A 151 1.36 -34.94 -10.59
C ALA A 151 1.70 -34.96 -12.08
N ALA A 152 1.42 -36.10 -12.75
CA ALA A 152 1.67 -36.25 -14.18
C ALA A 152 0.78 -35.34 -15.07
N SER A 153 -0.36 -34.90 -14.54
CA SER A 153 -1.27 -33.92 -15.16
C SER A 153 -2.12 -33.23 -14.09
N ALA A 154 -2.76 -32.10 -14.44
CA ALA A 154 -3.71 -31.43 -13.55
C ALA A 154 -4.92 -32.33 -13.18
N ASP A 155 -5.29 -33.26 -14.07
CA ASP A 155 -6.34 -34.25 -13.85
C ASP A 155 -5.93 -35.36 -12.86
N ALA A 156 -4.63 -35.51 -12.60
CA ALA A 156 -4.10 -36.48 -11.64
C ALA A 156 -4.07 -35.95 -10.20
N LEU A 157 -4.41 -34.68 -9.96
CA LEU A 157 -4.49 -34.12 -8.60
C LEU A 157 -5.72 -34.66 -7.86
N PRO A 158 -5.62 -34.95 -6.55
CA PRO A 158 -6.81 -35.21 -5.73
C PRO A 158 -7.80 -34.05 -5.84
N ASP A 159 -9.09 -34.34 -6.02
CA ASP A 159 -10.15 -33.32 -6.16
C ASP A 159 -10.08 -32.16 -5.13
N PRO A 160 -9.84 -32.38 -3.82
CA PRO A 160 -9.73 -31.27 -2.88
C PRO A 160 -8.55 -30.32 -3.16
N VAL A 161 -7.42 -30.84 -3.67
CA VAL A 161 -6.25 -30.03 -4.03
C VAL A 161 -6.54 -29.24 -5.30
N ALA A 162 -7.08 -29.91 -6.33
CA ALA A 162 -7.43 -29.27 -7.59
C ALA A 162 -8.49 -28.17 -7.40
N ARG A 163 -9.49 -28.40 -6.55
CA ARG A 163 -10.51 -27.40 -6.20
C ARG A 163 -9.91 -26.18 -5.51
N ARG A 164 -8.98 -26.40 -4.57
CA ARG A 164 -8.28 -25.32 -3.86
C ARG A 164 -7.45 -24.47 -4.81
N GLU A 165 -6.73 -25.09 -5.74
CA GLU A 165 -5.95 -24.38 -6.75
C GLU A 165 -6.82 -23.55 -7.69
N ARG A 166 -7.94 -24.11 -8.16
CA ARG A 166 -8.91 -23.34 -8.96
C ARG A 166 -9.47 -22.14 -8.20
N ALA A 167 -9.84 -22.32 -6.92
CA ALA A 167 -10.34 -21.24 -6.08
C ALA A 167 -9.29 -20.16 -5.84
N ARG A 168 -8.03 -20.57 -5.61
CA ARG A 168 -6.87 -19.68 -5.47
C ARG A 168 -6.64 -18.87 -6.73
N ALA A 169 -6.50 -19.53 -7.88
CA ALA A 169 -6.27 -18.88 -9.17
C ALA A 169 -7.40 -17.89 -9.50
N ALA A 170 -8.66 -18.29 -9.31
CA ALA A 170 -9.81 -17.40 -9.49
C ALA A 170 -9.76 -16.18 -8.56
N ALA A 171 -9.38 -16.36 -7.28
CA ALA A 171 -9.22 -15.25 -6.34
C ALA A 171 -8.07 -14.31 -6.73
N ALA A 172 -6.94 -14.86 -7.18
CA ALA A 172 -5.80 -14.07 -7.63
C ALA A 172 -6.15 -13.24 -8.87
N GLU A 173 -6.81 -13.84 -9.87
CA GLU A 173 -7.21 -13.13 -11.08
C GLU A 173 -8.24 -12.02 -10.81
N GLU A 174 -9.27 -12.27 -9.99
CA GLU A 174 -10.24 -11.24 -9.63
C GLU A 174 -9.59 -10.04 -8.91
N ILE A 175 -8.59 -10.31 -8.07
CA ILE A 175 -7.82 -9.25 -7.41
C ILE A 175 -6.96 -8.49 -8.42
N LYS A 176 -6.26 -9.19 -9.32
CA LYS A 176 -5.44 -8.55 -10.36
C LYS A 176 -6.29 -7.68 -11.27
N GLU A 177 -7.46 -8.16 -11.68
CA GLU A 177 -8.43 -7.40 -12.47
C GLU A 177 -8.88 -6.15 -11.73
N THR A 178 -9.30 -6.27 -10.47
CA THR A 178 -9.67 -5.10 -9.64
C THR A 178 -8.54 -4.07 -9.52
N LEU A 179 -7.28 -4.52 -9.40
CA LEU A 179 -6.12 -3.62 -9.31
C LEU A 179 -5.80 -2.95 -10.65
N ARG A 180 -5.95 -3.64 -11.77
CA ARG A 180 -5.83 -3.06 -13.12
C ARG A 180 -6.90 -2.01 -13.36
N ASP A 181 -8.15 -2.32 -13.06
CA ASP A 181 -9.27 -1.38 -13.19
C ASP A 181 -9.03 -0.09 -12.38
N ARG A 182 -8.46 -0.21 -11.17
CA ARG A 182 -8.09 0.95 -10.36
C ARG A 182 -6.97 1.77 -10.96
N ALA A 183 -5.94 1.12 -11.49
CA ALA A 183 -4.85 1.82 -12.18
C ALA A 183 -5.39 2.60 -13.39
N ASP A 184 -6.31 2.00 -14.16
CA ASP A 184 -6.96 2.64 -15.29
C ASP A 184 -7.81 3.84 -14.84
N GLN A 185 -8.62 3.67 -13.79
CA GLN A 185 -9.42 4.77 -13.21
C GLN A 185 -8.55 5.93 -12.73
N GLN A 186 -7.42 5.66 -12.07
CA GLN A 186 -6.47 6.68 -11.64
C GLN A 186 -5.86 7.41 -12.83
N THR A 187 -5.56 6.68 -13.91
CA THR A 187 -5.04 7.26 -15.16
C THR A 187 -6.06 8.21 -15.80
N MET A 188 -7.32 7.76 -15.90
CA MET A 188 -8.40 8.59 -16.43
C MET A 188 -8.66 9.83 -15.57
N ALA A 189 -8.63 9.69 -14.24
CA ALA A 189 -8.81 10.82 -13.32
C ALA A 189 -7.69 11.86 -13.44
N ALA A 190 -6.44 11.41 -13.58
CA ALA A 190 -5.29 12.30 -13.78
C ALA A 190 -5.34 13.04 -15.12
N ALA A 191 -5.83 12.37 -16.19
CA ALA A 191 -6.03 13.00 -17.49
C ALA A 191 -7.15 14.07 -17.45
N ALA A 192 -8.26 13.77 -16.77
CA ALA A 192 -9.36 14.72 -16.59
C ALA A 192 -8.91 15.97 -15.81
N ALA A 193 -8.19 15.79 -14.70
CA ALA A 193 -7.67 16.90 -13.90
C ALA A 193 -6.71 17.82 -14.70
N GLN A 194 -5.93 17.26 -15.62
CA GLN A 194 -5.07 18.05 -16.52
C GLN A 194 -5.88 18.84 -17.54
N ALA A 195 -6.91 18.25 -18.12
CA ALA A 195 -7.79 18.95 -19.07
C ALA A 195 -8.49 20.14 -18.40
N ASP A 196 -8.98 19.96 -17.17
CA ASP A 196 -9.59 21.04 -16.39
C ASP A 196 -8.58 22.14 -16.04
N GLY A 197 -7.34 21.77 -15.68
CA GLY A 197 -6.27 22.73 -15.41
C GLY A 197 -5.90 23.58 -16.63
N LEU A 198 -5.84 22.98 -17.82
CA LEU A 198 -5.58 23.70 -19.08
C LEU A 198 -6.74 24.62 -19.46
N ALA A 199 -7.99 24.16 -19.30
CA ALA A 199 -9.17 24.99 -19.55
C ALA A 199 -9.24 26.18 -18.58
N GLY A 200 -8.93 25.97 -17.29
CA GLY A 200 -8.85 27.03 -16.29
C GLY A 200 -7.77 28.07 -16.59
N ALA A 201 -6.57 27.63 -17.01
CA ALA A 201 -5.49 28.53 -17.40
C ALA A 201 -5.82 29.35 -18.66
N ALA A 202 -6.46 28.73 -19.67
CA ALA A 202 -6.90 29.43 -20.87
C ALA A 202 -8.02 30.46 -20.57
N GLY A 203 -8.93 30.15 -19.65
CA GLY A 203 -9.97 31.07 -19.19
C GLY A 203 -9.42 32.27 -18.41
N ALA A 204 -8.39 32.08 -17.59
CA ALA A 204 -7.74 33.16 -16.85
C ALA A 204 -6.81 34.03 -17.75
N GLY A 205 -6.32 33.48 -18.85
CA GLY A 205 -5.45 34.18 -19.82
C GLY A 205 -6.18 35.03 -20.86
N LEU A 206 -7.51 34.92 -20.99
CA LEU A 206 -8.29 35.63 -22.03
C LEU A 206 -8.58 37.12 -21.73
N LEU A 207 -7.73 37.77 -20.93
CA LEU A 207 -7.61 39.23 -20.82
C LEU A 207 -6.24 39.76 -21.32
N GLY A 208 -5.42 38.93 -21.94
CA GLY A 208 -4.13 39.31 -22.55
C GLY A 208 -3.96 38.76 -23.96
N ALA A 209 -3.79 39.66 -24.92
CA ALA A 209 -3.73 39.44 -26.37
C ALA A 209 -2.90 38.24 -26.90
N GLY A 210 -3.54 37.46 -27.79
CA GLY A 210 -3.00 37.07 -29.10
C GLY A 210 -1.76 36.17 -29.17
N ALA A 211 -1.91 34.86 -28.98
CA ALA A 211 -1.01 33.86 -29.58
C ALA A 211 -1.75 32.53 -29.81
N ALA A 212 -1.86 32.12 -31.08
CA ALA A 212 -2.43 30.84 -31.49
C ALA A 212 -1.43 29.71 -31.21
N ALA A 213 -1.71 28.88 -30.20
CA ALA A 213 -0.92 27.68 -29.91
C ALA A 213 -1.54 26.45 -30.60
N ALA A 214 -0.72 25.79 -31.43
CA ALA A 214 -1.05 24.53 -32.07
C ALA A 214 -1.19 23.41 -31.03
N ALA A 215 -2.29 22.65 -31.11
CA ALA A 215 -2.52 21.47 -30.25
C ALA A 215 -1.57 20.31 -30.62
N PRO A 216 -1.00 19.57 -29.65
CA PRO A 216 -0.18 18.42 -29.96
C PRO A 216 -1.07 17.20 -30.26
N ALA A 217 -0.94 16.67 -31.48
CA ALA A 217 -1.48 15.39 -31.88
C ALA A 217 -0.58 14.27 -31.32
N GLY A 218 -0.90 13.72 -30.15
CA GLY A 218 -0.09 12.64 -29.54
C GLY A 218 -0.76 11.78 -28.48
N ALA A 219 -2.02 12.05 -28.10
CA ALA A 219 -2.66 11.40 -26.95
C ALA A 219 -3.10 9.93 -27.17
N GLY A 220 -2.97 9.37 -28.38
CA GLY A 220 -3.55 8.07 -28.73
C GLY A 220 -2.69 6.83 -28.44
N LEU A 221 -1.38 6.97 -28.21
CA LEU A 221 -0.43 5.84 -28.13
C LEU A 221 0.06 5.51 -26.71
N ALA A 222 -0.24 6.34 -25.71
CA ALA A 222 0.25 6.16 -24.33
C ALA A 222 -0.47 5.06 -23.52
N GLY A 223 -1.66 4.61 -23.95
CA GLY A 223 -2.47 3.64 -23.20
C GLY A 223 -1.96 2.19 -23.28
N ALA A 224 -1.33 1.79 -24.39
CA ALA A 224 -0.92 0.41 -24.63
C ALA A 224 0.45 0.06 -24.00
N GLU A 225 1.36 1.02 -23.88
CA GLU A 225 2.68 0.79 -23.25
C GLU A 225 2.66 0.87 -21.71
N MET A 226 1.69 1.58 -21.11
CA MET A 226 1.51 1.59 -19.65
C MET A 226 1.05 0.24 -19.08
N ALA A 227 0.37 -0.60 -19.86
CA ALA A 227 0.01 -1.96 -19.43
C ALA A 227 1.25 -2.83 -19.14
N GLY A 228 2.39 -2.56 -19.80
CA GLY A 228 3.68 -3.21 -19.53
C GLY A 228 4.41 -2.70 -18.27
N LEU A 229 4.09 -1.48 -17.82
CA LEU A 229 4.56 -0.91 -16.55
C LEU A 229 3.79 -1.45 -15.32
N ILE A 230 2.72 -2.21 -15.55
CA ILE A 230 1.99 -2.99 -14.53
C ILE A 230 2.50 -4.44 -14.50
N SER A 231 3.77 -4.68 -14.87
CA SER A 231 4.50 -5.84 -14.32
C SER A 231 4.85 -5.48 -12.88
N ILE A 232 3.83 -5.41 -12.01
CA ILE A 232 3.97 -5.09 -10.58
C ILE A 232 4.99 -6.08 -10.02
N PRO A 233 6.20 -5.64 -9.61
CA PRO A 233 7.09 -6.47 -8.81
C PRO A 233 6.31 -6.86 -7.55
N GLY A 234 5.80 -8.10 -7.51
CA GLY A 234 4.76 -8.50 -6.56
C GLY A 234 3.51 -9.17 -7.16
N ALA A 235 3.43 -9.42 -8.47
CA ALA A 235 2.40 -10.34 -9.01
C ALA A 235 2.44 -11.70 -8.29
N SER A 236 3.65 -12.18 -7.95
CA SER A 236 3.84 -13.35 -7.08
C SER A 236 3.26 -13.15 -5.67
N CYS A 237 3.36 -11.94 -5.11
CA CYS A 237 2.80 -11.61 -3.80
C CYS A 237 1.26 -11.67 -3.81
N ILE A 238 0.59 -11.32 -4.92
CA ILE A 238 -0.87 -11.48 -5.07
C ILE A 238 -1.26 -12.96 -5.11
N ASP A 239 -0.52 -13.77 -5.86
CA ASP A 239 -0.74 -15.22 -5.93
C ASP A 239 -0.54 -15.89 -4.57
N ASP A 240 0.38 -15.37 -3.75
CA ASP A 240 0.54 -15.79 -2.36
C ASP A 240 -0.67 -15.34 -1.51
N PHE A 241 -1.20 -14.12 -1.70
CA PHE A 241 -2.34 -13.64 -0.90
C PHE A 241 -3.63 -14.40 -1.16
N SER A 242 -3.82 -14.81 -2.40
CA SER A 242 -4.96 -15.66 -2.74
C SER A 242 -4.99 -16.94 -1.90
N ILE A 243 -3.84 -17.49 -1.46
CA ILE A 243 -3.81 -18.66 -0.54
C ILE A 243 -4.41 -18.29 0.81
N TYR A 244 -4.02 -17.16 1.40
CA TYR A 244 -4.63 -16.68 2.66
C TYR A 244 -6.15 -16.52 2.52
N LEU A 245 -6.62 -16.11 1.34
CA LEU A 245 -8.04 -15.88 1.10
C LEU A 245 -8.86 -17.15 0.86
N VAL A 246 -8.25 -18.28 0.49
CA VAL A 246 -9.01 -19.51 0.15
C VAL A 246 -8.64 -20.72 1.01
N ASP A 247 -7.53 -20.69 1.73
CA ASP A 247 -7.11 -21.76 2.63
C ASP A 247 -7.29 -21.33 4.09
N ASP A 248 -8.34 -21.87 4.73
CA ASP A 248 -8.67 -21.54 6.12
C ASP A 248 -7.59 -21.96 7.13
N ALA A 249 -6.79 -23.00 6.84
CA ALA A 249 -5.72 -23.41 7.73
C ALA A 249 -4.55 -22.43 7.67
N VAL A 250 -4.17 -21.99 6.46
CA VAL A 250 -3.15 -20.95 6.25
C VAL A 250 -3.62 -19.63 6.85
N ARG A 251 -4.87 -19.23 6.59
CA ARG A 251 -5.50 -18.05 7.19
C ARG A 251 -5.43 -18.08 8.71
N LYS A 252 -5.86 -19.20 9.31
CA LYS A 252 -5.82 -19.38 10.77
C LYS A 252 -4.40 -19.26 11.30
N ALA A 253 -3.42 -19.91 10.69
CA ALA A 253 -2.03 -19.83 11.13
C ALA A 253 -1.46 -18.40 11.08
N ILE A 254 -1.83 -17.62 10.06
CA ILE A 254 -1.40 -16.22 9.92
C ILE A 254 -2.09 -15.32 10.94
N VAL A 255 -3.39 -15.51 11.19
CA VAL A 255 -4.09 -14.78 12.25
C VAL A 255 -3.55 -15.17 13.63
N ASP A 256 -3.28 -16.45 13.87
CA ASP A 256 -2.66 -16.91 15.11
C ASP A 256 -1.26 -16.29 15.31
N ARG A 257 -0.49 -16.06 14.24
CA ARG A 257 0.80 -15.33 14.31
C ARG A 257 0.62 -13.89 14.79
N PHE A 258 -0.40 -13.18 14.31
CA PHE A 258 -0.76 -11.86 14.82
C PHE A 258 -1.16 -11.94 16.30
N LEU A 259 -2.05 -12.87 16.65
CA LEU A 259 -2.56 -13.05 18.01
C LEU A 259 -1.45 -13.41 19.01
N ALA A 260 -0.45 -14.20 18.59
CA ALA A 260 0.70 -14.56 19.41
C ALA A 260 1.55 -13.34 19.80
N VAL A 261 1.55 -12.28 18.99
CA VAL A 261 2.24 -11.02 19.31
C VAL A 261 1.39 -10.13 20.21
N VAL A 262 0.10 -9.98 19.92
CA VAL A 262 -0.73 -8.99 20.64
C VAL A 262 -1.29 -9.50 21.97
N ARG A 263 -1.69 -10.78 22.07
CA ARG A 263 -2.34 -11.30 23.29
C ARG A 263 -1.47 -11.20 24.55
N PRO A 264 -0.16 -11.52 24.53
CA PRO A 264 0.68 -11.39 25.73
C PRO A 264 0.75 -9.96 26.24
N GLU A 265 0.80 -8.98 25.33
CA GLU A 265 0.84 -7.56 25.68
C GLU A 265 -0.46 -7.10 26.33
N LEU A 266 -1.60 -7.51 25.74
CA LEU A 266 -2.92 -7.22 26.29
C LEU A 266 -3.15 -7.87 27.66
N ALA A 267 -2.74 -9.12 27.83
CA ALA A 267 -2.82 -9.84 29.11
C ALA A 267 -1.98 -9.16 30.21
N ALA A 268 -0.87 -8.53 29.82
CA ALA A 268 -0.05 -7.74 30.73
C ALA A 268 -0.57 -6.31 30.96
N GLY A 269 -1.80 -6.00 30.52
CA GLY A 269 -2.44 -4.69 30.72
C GLY A 269 -1.83 -3.56 29.87
N ARG A 270 -1.07 -3.89 28.83
CA ARG A 270 -0.44 -2.88 27.96
C ARG A 270 -1.40 -2.42 26.87
N GLY A 271 -1.38 -1.11 26.61
CA GLY A 271 -2.13 -0.52 25.50
C GLY A 271 -1.37 -0.69 24.19
N LEU A 272 -2.09 -0.90 23.08
CA LEU A 272 -1.48 -1.09 21.76
C LEU A 272 -1.80 0.05 20.80
N ASP A 273 -0.82 0.37 19.97
CA ASP A 273 -0.96 1.10 18.72
C ASP A 273 -0.57 0.14 17.59
N VAL A 274 -1.45 -0.11 16.63
CA VAL A 274 -1.24 -1.09 15.55
C VAL A 274 -1.15 -0.33 14.23
N ILE A 275 -0.03 -0.47 13.52
CA ILE A 275 0.14 0.05 12.16
C ILE A 275 0.21 -1.14 11.22
N ALA A 276 -0.81 -1.30 10.38
CA ALA A 276 -0.89 -2.35 9.39
C ALA A 276 -0.80 -1.78 7.98
N HIS A 277 -0.01 -2.41 7.11
CA HIS A 277 0.21 -1.95 5.74
C HIS A 277 -0.17 -3.00 4.72
N SER A 278 -0.72 -2.55 3.58
CA SER A 278 -1.01 -3.42 2.44
C SER A 278 -1.93 -4.58 2.87
N TRP A 279 -1.57 -5.82 2.52
CA TRP A 279 -2.24 -7.05 2.94
C TRP A 279 -2.27 -7.27 4.47
N GLY A 280 -1.32 -6.68 5.20
CA GLY A 280 -1.29 -6.73 6.67
C GLY A 280 -2.52 -6.11 7.31
N THR A 281 -3.22 -5.19 6.62
CA THR A 281 -4.47 -4.61 7.12
C THR A 281 -5.57 -5.64 7.27
N VAL A 282 -5.61 -6.66 6.39
CA VAL A 282 -6.58 -7.74 6.46
C VAL A 282 -6.28 -8.63 7.67
N VAL A 283 -5.03 -9.04 7.84
CA VAL A 283 -4.59 -9.87 8.96
C VAL A 283 -4.86 -9.19 10.30
N ALA A 284 -4.48 -7.91 10.43
CA ALA A 284 -4.72 -7.14 11.64
C ALA A 284 -6.22 -6.98 11.92
N TYR A 285 -7.02 -6.62 10.92
CA TYR A 285 -8.47 -6.49 11.09
C TYR A 285 -9.10 -7.81 11.54
N GLU A 286 -8.82 -8.91 10.85
CA GLU A 286 -9.37 -10.21 11.20
C GLU A 286 -8.89 -10.70 12.58
N GLY A 287 -7.63 -10.44 12.96
CA GLY A 287 -7.12 -10.77 14.28
C GLY A 287 -7.77 -9.95 15.39
N LEU A 288 -7.95 -8.65 15.19
CA LEU A 288 -8.63 -7.77 16.16
C LEU A 288 -10.10 -8.15 16.33
N ARG A 289 -10.80 -8.50 15.24
CA ARG A 289 -12.17 -9.04 15.28
C ARG A 289 -12.23 -10.38 16.03
N GLN A 290 -11.22 -11.24 15.88
CA GLN A 290 -11.14 -12.49 16.65
C GLN A 290 -10.93 -12.25 18.15
N LEU A 291 -10.09 -11.29 18.55
CA LEU A 291 -9.96 -10.91 19.96
C LEU A 291 -11.28 -10.43 20.57
N GLU A 292 -12.08 -9.67 19.82
CA GLU A 292 -13.42 -9.25 20.24
C GLU A 292 -14.36 -10.45 20.44
N ASP A 293 -14.33 -11.40 19.50
CA ASP A 293 -15.13 -12.63 19.57
C ASP A 293 -14.69 -13.50 20.78
N ASP A 294 -13.40 -13.47 21.13
CA ASP A 294 -12.84 -14.10 22.34
C ASP A 294 -13.18 -13.35 23.65
N GLY A 295 -13.93 -12.25 23.58
CA GLY A 295 -14.43 -11.50 24.74
C GLY A 295 -13.59 -10.30 25.15
N LEU A 296 -12.48 -10.01 24.47
CA LEU A 296 -11.69 -8.80 24.72
C LEU A 296 -12.36 -7.62 24.01
N ARG A 297 -13.30 -6.95 24.69
CA ARG A 297 -14.14 -5.88 24.12
C ARG A 297 -13.87 -4.47 24.61
N THR A 298 -13.12 -4.30 25.71
CA THR A 298 -12.70 -2.96 26.14
C THR A 298 -11.66 -2.43 25.15
N PRO A 299 -11.57 -1.10 24.91
CA PRO A 299 -10.58 -0.56 24.00
C PRO A 299 -9.18 -0.75 24.59
N LEU A 300 -8.54 -1.83 24.16
CA LEU A 300 -7.17 -2.21 24.51
C LEU A 300 -6.18 -1.76 23.43
N VAL A 301 -6.69 -1.58 22.20
CA VAL A 301 -5.98 -0.98 21.08
C VAL A 301 -6.41 0.49 20.99
N ARG A 302 -5.49 1.40 21.27
CA ARG A 302 -5.73 2.85 21.21
C ARG A 302 -5.95 3.29 19.77
N ASN A 303 -5.04 2.89 18.89
CA ASN A 303 -5.07 3.27 17.49
C ASN A 303 -4.83 2.04 16.61
N PHE A 304 -5.68 1.84 15.61
CA PHE A 304 -5.49 0.90 14.51
C PHE A 304 -5.37 1.70 13.22
N PHE A 305 -4.16 1.78 12.69
CA PHE A 305 -3.87 2.43 11.42
C PHE A 305 -3.88 1.40 10.29
N THR A 306 -4.68 1.64 9.26
CA THR A 306 -4.65 0.87 8.01
C THR A 306 -4.05 1.73 6.91
N VAL A 307 -2.96 1.27 6.31
CA VAL A 307 -2.12 2.06 5.40
C VAL A 307 -2.03 1.35 4.05
N GLY A 308 -2.43 1.99 2.96
CA GLY A 308 -2.51 1.34 1.65
C GLY A 308 -3.39 0.09 1.71
N ALA A 309 -4.56 0.22 2.34
CA ALA A 309 -5.32 -0.91 2.87
C ALA A 309 -5.95 -1.80 1.79
N ALA A 310 -5.52 -3.06 1.75
CA ALA A 310 -6.13 -4.08 0.88
C ALA A 310 -7.60 -4.39 1.24
N LEU A 311 -8.05 -3.99 2.44
CA LEU A 311 -9.46 -4.01 2.85
C LEU A 311 -10.35 -3.19 1.90
N SER A 312 -9.79 -2.21 1.20
CA SER A 312 -10.55 -1.40 0.25
C SER A 312 -10.97 -2.19 -1.00
N ILE A 313 -10.31 -3.31 -1.29
CA ILE A 313 -10.52 -4.12 -2.51
C ILE A 313 -11.78 -4.99 -2.36
N GLY A 314 -12.76 -4.82 -3.26
CA GLY A 314 -14.03 -5.55 -3.20
C GLY A 314 -13.84 -7.07 -3.20
N ALA A 315 -12.98 -7.59 -4.09
CA ALA A 315 -12.66 -9.02 -4.19
C ALA A 315 -12.11 -9.61 -2.89
N VAL A 316 -11.34 -8.82 -2.14
CA VAL A 316 -10.77 -9.19 -0.83
C VAL A 316 -11.88 -9.21 0.22
N LYS A 317 -12.69 -8.14 0.28
CA LYS A 317 -13.83 -8.03 1.20
C LYS A 317 -14.78 -9.22 1.07
N LEU A 318 -15.11 -9.63 -0.16
CA LEU A 318 -16.00 -10.76 -0.42
C LEU A 318 -15.45 -12.10 0.09
N ARG A 319 -14.14 -12.19 0.34
CA ARG A 319 -13.43 -13.39 0.80
C ARG A 319 -13.02 -13.35 2.27
N LEU A 320 -13.26 -12.25 2.98
CA LEU A 320 -13.10 -12.20 4.44
C LEU A 320 -13.97 -13.26 5.12
N ARG A 321 -13.63 -13.63 6.36
CA ARG A 321 -14.52 -14.49 7.16
C ARG A 321 -15.92 -13.87 7.25
N PRO A 322 -17.01 -14.67 7.26
CA PRO A 322 -18.37 -14.13 7.27
C PRO A 322 -18.62 -13.05 8.33
N ALA A 323 -18.11 -13.26 9.56
CA ALA A 323 -18.24 -12.32 10.68
C ALA A 323 -17.44 -11.01 10.52
N ASN A 324 -16.61 -10.89 9.48
CA ASN A 324 -15.75 -9.74 9.20
C ASN A 324 -16.21 -8.96 7.95
N LYS A 325 -17.25 -9.42 7.25
CA LYS A 325 -17.76 -8.76 6.02
C LYS A 325 -18.62 -7.52 6.31
N ASP A 326 -19.08 -7.38 7.54
CA ASP A 326 -19.92 -6.25 8.00
C ASP A 326 -19.15 -4.92 8.06
N GLY A 327 -17.81 -4.96 8.05
CA GLY A 327 -16.95 -3.79 8.15
C GLY A 327 -17.02 -3.07 9.48
N ARG A 328 -17.60 -3.68 10.52
CA ARG A 328 -17.66 -3.04 11.83
C ARG A 328 -16.24 -2.77 12.34
N LYS A 329 -16.07 -1.66 13.07
CA LYS A 329 -14.86 -1.42 13.86
C LYS A 329 -14.76 -2.47 14.97
N PRO A 330 -13.61 -3.15 15.14
CA PRO A 330 -13.44 -4.07 16.26
C PRO A 330 -13.68 -3.35 17.59
N ALA A 331 -14.47 -3.93 18.49
CA ALA A 331 -14.89 -3.25 19.73
C ALA A 331 -13.73 -2.92 20.67
N ASN A 332 -12.62 -3.68 20.56
CA ASN A 332 -11.37 -3.44 21.26
C ASN A 332 -10.49 -2.33 20.67
N VAL A 333 -10.92 -1.67 19.60
CA VAL A 333 -10.22 -0.55 18.96
C VAL A 333 -10.92 0.75 19.29
N ARG A 334 -10.18 1.68 19.93
CA ARG A 334 -10.67 3.04 20.21
C ARG A 334 -10.76 3.85 18.91
N ASN A 335 -9.63 4.04 18.24
CA ASN A 335 -9.54 4.79 16.98
C ASN A 335 -9.13 3.87 15.83
N TRP A 336 -9.90 3.87 14.75
CA TRP A 336 -9.52 3.27 13.48
C TRP A 336 -9.29 4.38 12.45
N VAL A 337 -8.04 4.51 12.01
CA VAL A 337 -7.58 5.54 11.07
C VAL A 337 -7.10 4.89 9.78
N ASN A 338 -7.68 5.26 8.64
CA ASN A 338 -7.24 4.80 7.33
C ASN A 338 -6.40 5.85 6.61
N LEU A 339 -5.35 5.41 5.92
CA LEU A 339 -4.45 6.24 5.13
C LEU A 339 -4.29 5.64 3.73
N ASP A 340 -4.49 6.48 2.73
CA ASP A 340 -4.37 6.13 1.32
C ASP A 340 -3.64 7.23 0.54
N ALA A 341 -2.53 6.87 -0.10
CA ALA A 341 -1.71 7.76 -0.90
C ALA A 341 -2.24 7.85 -2.33
N ARG A 342 -2.19 9.04 -2.92
CA ARG A 342 -2.55 9.25 -4.32
C ARG A 342 -1.69 8.34 -5.21
N GLY A 343 -2.36 7.58 -6.08
CA GLY A 343 -1.72 6.62 -6.98
C GLY A 343 -1.50 5.23 -6.37
N ASP A 344 -1.82 5.01 -5.08
CA ASP A 344 -1.82 3.66 -4.53
C ASP A 344 -3.03 2.88 -5.08
N VAL A 345 -2.77 1.78 -5.79
CA VAL A 345 -3.83 0.95 -6.40
C VAL A 345 -4.37 -0.10 -5.42
N VAL A 346 -3.60 -0.45 -4.39
CA VAL A 346 -3.99 -1.41 -3.35
C VAL A 346 -4.84 -0.71 -2.30
N GLY A 347 -4.42 0.49 -1.91
CA GLY A 347 -5.14 1.37 -1.00
C GLY A 347 -6.45 1.91 -1.57
N GLY A 348 -7.18 2.60 -0.71
CA GLY A 348 -8.40 3.30 -1.06
C GLY A 348 -9.20 3.75 0.17
N PRO A 349 -10.28 4.51 -0.04
CA PRO A 349 -11.21 4.89 1.03
C PRO A 349 -11.84 3.65 1.67
N LEU A 350 -11.95 3.67 3.00
CA LEU A 350 -12.64 2.63 3.77
C LEU A 350 -13.96 3.12 4.36
N LYS A 351 -14.06 4.41 4.70
CA LYS A 351 -15.23 4.99 5.37
C LYS A 351 -16.49 4.82 4.53
N GLY A 352 -17.49 4.14 5.11
CA GLY A 352 -18.75 3.85 4.43
C GLY A 352 -18.65 2.78 3.34
N ARG A 353 -17.55 1.99 3.26
CA ARG A 353 -17.32 1.01 2.19
C ARG A 353 -16.95 -0.43 2.62
N PRO A 354 -17.58 -1.08 3.61
CA PRO A 354 -18.64 -0.66 4.52
C PRO A 354 -18.03 -0.30 5.88
N TYR A 355 -16.74 0.08 5.91
CA TYR A 355 -15.98 0.08 7.13
C TYR A 355 -16.31 1.28 8.00
N ALA A 356 -16.47 1.02 9.30
CA ALA A 356 -16.71 2.03 10.32
C ALA A 356 -15.38 2.64 10.82
N VAL A 357 -14.56 3.16 9.90
CA VAL A 357 -13.34 3.90 10.26
C VAL A 357 -13.71 5.26 10.84
N ASP A 358 -12.97 5.70 11.88
CA ASP A 358 -13.22 6.97 12.54
C ASP A 358 -12.69 8.14 11.69
N ALA A 359 -11.48 7.98 11.16
CA ALA A 359 -10.83 8.94 10.27
C ALA A 359 -10.33 8.24 8.99
N ASP A 360 -10.48 8.91 7.85
CA ASP A 360 -10.10 8.39 6.53
C ASP A 360 -9.33 9.48 5.77
N PHE A 361 -8.02 9.30 5.66
CA PHE A 361 -7.11 10.23 4.98
C PHE A 361 -6.79 9.68 3.60
N VAL A 362 -7.52 10.17 2.60
CA VAL A 362 -7.40 9.73 1.20
C VAL A 362 -6.64 10.73 0.36
N ASN A 363 -6.07 10.27 -0.76
CA ASN A 363 -5.30 11.09 -1.70
C ASN A 363 -4.09 11.81 -1.06
N LEU A 364 -3.47 11.20 -0.05
CA LEU A 364 -2.27 11.74 0.58
C LEU A 364 -1.15 11.89 -0.45
N ALA A 365 -0.40 12.99 -0.40
CA ALA A 365 0.71 13.20 -1.31
C ALA A 365 1.80 12.13 -1.06
N PRO A 366 2.15 11.31 -2.06
CA PRO A 366 3.20 10.32 -1.90
C PRO A 366 4.56 11.01 -1.85
N SER A 367 5.41 10.58 -0.92
CA SER A 367 6.76 11.13 -0.75
C SER A 367 7.80 10.33 -1.52
N GLY A 368 8.72 11.02 -2.20
CA GLY A 368 9.81 10.41 -2.95
C GLY A 368 9.38 9.72 -4.25
N CYS A 369 8.19 10.04 -4.76
CA CYS A 369 7.66 9.46 -5.99
C CYS A 369 7.72 10.46 -7.13
N GLY A 370 8.42 10.09 -8.21
CA GLY A 370 8.33 10.83 -9.47
C GLY A 370 6.91 10.78 -10.01
N SER A 371 6.50 11.88 -10.65
CA SER A 371 5.26 11.94 -11.43
C SER A 371 5.57 12.29 -12.88
N PHE A 372 4.87 11.66 -13.81
CA PHE A 372 4.92 12.01 -15.22
C PHE A 372 3.50 12.28 -15.69
N LEU A 373 3.24 13.50 -16.20
CA LEU A 373 1.90 13.93 -16.59
C LEU A 373 0.86 13.68 -15.48
N GLY A 374 1.16 14.07 -14.24
CA GLY A 374 0.27 13.88 -13.08
C GLY A 374 0.09 12.44 -12.60
N LEU A 375 0.59 11.44 -13.33
CA LEU A 375 0.55 10.04 -12.93
C LEU A 375 1.70 9.74 -11.97
N VAL A 376 1.37 9.20 -10.81
CA VAL A 376 2.38 8.75 -9.84
C VAL A 376 2.56 7.24 -10.00
N ASN A 377 3.81 6.76 -9.94
CA ASN A 377 4.10 5.33 -9.97
C ASN A 377 3.37 4.60 -8.82
N PRO A 378 2.49 3.62 -9.10
CA PRO A 378 1.68 2.99 -8.08
C PRO A 378 2.46 2.25 -6.99
N GLN A 379 3.55 1.59 -7.37
CA GLN A 379 4.42 0.88 -6.42
C GLN A 379 5.14 1.86 -5.49
N CYS A 380 5.57 3.01 -6.03
CA CYS A 380 6.14 4.06 -5.22
C CYS A 380 5.10 4.63 -4.25
N SER A 381 3.90 5.01 -4.74
CA SER A 381 2.83 5.52 -3.88
C SER A 381 2.51 4.55 -2.74
N HIS A 382 2.39 3.27 -3.04
CA HIS A 382 2.10 2.22 -2.05
C HIS A 382 3.18 2.05 -0.97
N SER A 383 4.44 2.37 -1.29
CA SER A 383 5.57 2.28 -0.34
C SER A 383 5.94 3.63 0.29
N SER A 384 5.33 4.73 -0.15
CA SER A 384 5.73 6.10 0.22
C SER A 384 5.38 6.53 1.65
N TYR A 385 4.48 5.80 2.33
CA TYR A 385 3.96 6.16 3.66
C TYR A 385 5.06 6.28 4.73
N PHE A 386 6.07 5.42 4.65
CA PHE A 386 7.11 5.27 5.66
C PHE A 386 8.44 5.91 5.27
N ARG A 387 8.43 6.82 4.30
CA ARG A 387 9.60 7.63 3.96
C ARG A 387 9.81 8.68 5.07
N PRO A 388 11.04 8.89 5.58
CA PRO A 388 11.31 9.94 6.57
C PRO A 388 10.83 11.34 6.14
N ALA A 389 10.92 11.64 4.83
CA ALA A 389 10.44 12.89 4.25
C ALA A 389 8.91 13.02 4.18
N ASN A 390 8.15 11.96 4.47
CA ASN A 390 6.68 12.01 4.47
C ASN A 390 6.14 12.55 5.80
N ALA A 391 6.39 13.83 6.07
CA ALA A 391 5.96 14.47 7.31
C ALA A 391 4.43 14.45 7.48
N THR A 392 3.66 14.54 6.39
CA THR A 392 2.19 14.45 6.45
C THR A 392 1.74 13.14 7.06
N VAL A 393 2.29 12.01 6.64
CA VAL A 393 1.93 10.71 7.21
C VAL A 393 2.50 10.55 8.64
N ASN A 394 3.79 10.80 8.83
CA ASN A 394 4.47 10.44 10.08
C ASN A 394 4.18 11.42 11.23
N ARG A 395 4.18 12.73 10.95
CA ARG A 395 3.93 13.78 11.94
C ARG A 395 2.44 14.11 12.02
N ASP A 396 1.81 14.42 10.89
CA ASP A 396 0.48 15.05 10.91
C ASP A 396 -0.65 14.02 11.10
N VAL A 397 -0.41 12.75 10.75
CA VAL A 397 -1.34 11.66 11.00
C VAL A 397 -0.86 10.76 12.15
N PHE A 398 0.19 9.95 11.98
CA PHE A 398 0.55 8.96 13.01
C PHE A 398 0.84 9.60 14.37
N ALA A 399 1.76 10.56 14.44
CA ALA A 399 2.11 11.17 15.72
C ALA A 399 0.94 11.94 16.35
N ARG A 400 0.06 12.56 15.55
CA ARG A 400 -1.15 13.23 16.04
C ARG A 400 -2.09 12.29 16.80
N PHE A 401 -2.25 11.05 16.35
CA PHE A 401 -3.12 10.08 17.04
C PHE A 401 -2.38 9.33 18.17
N ILE A 402 -1.05 9.23 18.09
CA ILE A 402 -0.23 8.52 19.07
C ILE A 402 0.01 9.36 20.33
N ASN A 403 0.37 10.64 20.18
CA ASN A 403 0.61 11.56 21.28
C ASN A 403 -0.71 11.93 21.96
#